data_AF-A0A1G8X4D4-F1
#
_entry.id   AF-A0A1G8X4D4-F1
#
_cell.length_a   1.000
_cell.length_b   1.000
_cell.length_c   1.000
_cell.angle_alpha   90.00
_cell.angle_beta   90.00
_cell.angle_gamma   90.00
#
_symmetry.space_group_name_H-M   'P 1'
#
loop_
_entity.id
_entity.type
_entity.pdbx_description
1 polymer ?
#
loop_
_entity_poly.entity_id
_entity_poly.type
_entity_poly.pdbx_seq_one_letter_code
_entity_poly.pdbx_strand_id
1 'polypeptide(L)' 'MPKFIDTHPMEPFTEQQLKDLQNAPADEFGVTHHDILFSKKDNLIYCVLEAPNAEAIHKHHAKAGISCDWVRQVESTRSK' A
#
# COMPACT_ATOMS: atom_id res chain seq x y z
N MET A 1 -5.94 8.49 10.03
CA MET A 1 -5.77 7.18 10.69
C MET A 1 -4.26 6.90 10.77
N PRO A 2 -3.72 5.94 11.57
CA PRO A 2 -2.27 5.69 11.56
C PRO A 2 -1.77 5.38 10.15
N LYS A 3 -0.58 5.88 9.81
CA LYS A 3 0.05 5.66 8.51
C LYS A 3 1.09 4.55 8.60
N PHE A 4 1.11 3.73 7.57
CA PHE A 4 2.08 2.66 7.39
C PHE A 4 2.76 2.82 6.05
N ILE A 5 4.02 2.42 5.96
CA ILE A 5 4.71 2.19 4.71
C ILE A 5 5.11 0.72 4.62
N ASP A 6 4.97 0.16 3.44
CA ASP A 6 5.44 -1.17 3.11
C ASP A 6 6.17 -1.19 1.77
N THR A 7 6.69 -2.36 1.42
CA THR A 7 7.18 -2.63 0.08
C THR A 7 6.91 -4.08 -0.32
N HIS A 8 6.71 -4.27 -1.62
CA HIS A 8 6.54 -5.57 -2.26
C HIS A 8 6.88 -5.47 -3.76
N PRO A 9 7.05 -6.60 -4.46
CA PRO A 9 7.23 -6.61 -5.90
C PRO A 9 6.09 -5.93 -6.67
N MET A 10 6.41 -5.27 -7.78
CA MET A 10 5.39 -4.60 -8.61
C MET A 10 4.52 -5.60 -9.37
N GLU A 11 5.11 -6.65 -9.92
CA GLU A 11 4.37 -7.66 -10.66
C GLU A 11 3.41 -8.43 -9.74
N PRO A 12 2.17 -8.71 -10.20
CA PRO A 12 1.68 -8.57 -11.58
C PRO A 12 0.98 -7.22 -11.88
N PHE A 13 1.09 -6.20 -11.03
CA PHE A 13 0.34 -4.96 -11.20
C PHE A 13 0.82 -4.12 -12.36
N THR A 14 -0.15 -3.58 -13.10
CA THR A 14 0.06 -2.54 -14.10
C THR A 14 0.01 -1.16 -13.46
N GLU A 15 0.65 -0.17 -14.08
CA GLU A 15 0.57 1.23 -13.65
C GLU A 15 -0.89 1.74 -13.57
N GLN A 16 -1.77 1.31 -14.47
CA GLN A 16 -3.18 1.71 -14.43
C GLN A 16 -3.89 1.17 -13.18
N GLN A 17 -3.65 -0.11 -12.84
CA GLN A 17 -4.20 -0.68 -11.59
C GLN A 17 -3.70 0.06 -10.36
N LEU A 18 -2.42 0.46 -10.32
CA LEU A 18 -1.89 1.27 -9.22
C LEU A 18 -2.58 2.65 -9.15
N LYS A 19 -2.84 3.31 -10.28
CA LYS A 19 -3.60 4.57 -10.33
C LYS A 19 -5.04 4.42 -9.85
N ASP A 20 -5.67 3.29 -10.16
CA ASP A 20 -7.03 3.00 -9.71
C ASP A 20 -7.05 2.73 -8.19
N LEU A 21 -6.08 1.97 -7.67
CA LEU A 21 -5.90 1.67 -6.24
C LEU A 21 -5.62 2.92 -5.40
N GLN A 22 -4.85 3.87 -5.94
CA GLN A 22 -4.53 5.14 -5.28
C GLN A 22 -5.78 5.92 -4.86
N ASN A 23 -6.88 5.76 -5.59
CA ASN A 23 -8.14 6.49 -5.38
C ASN A 23 -9.27 5.58 -4.88
N ALA A 24 -8.98 4.30 -4.61
CA ALA A 24 -9.98 3.35 -4.15
C ALA A 24 -10.49 3.73 -2.74
N PRO A 25 -11.78 3.47 -2.44
CA PRO A 25 -12.28 3.62 -1.08
C PRO A 25 -11.60 2.63 -0.14
N ALA A 26 -11.82 2.82 1.16
CA ALA A 26 -11.36 1.87 2.17
C ALA A 26 -11.89 0.46 1.85
N ASP A 27 -11.02 -0.53 1.97
CA ASP A 27 -11.42 -1.93 1.82
C ASP A 27 -12.10 -2.47 3.09
N GLU A 28 -12.39 -3.78 3.11
CA GLU A 28 -13.03 -4.44 4.25
C GLU A 28 -12.18 -4.45 5.54
N PHE A 29 -10.87 -4.19 5.44
CA PHE A 29 -9.95 -4.07 6.57
C PHE A 29 -9.77 -2.61 7.02
N GLY A 30 -10.43 -1.67 6.34
CA GLY A 30 -10.34 -0.23 6.61
C GLY A 30 -9.07 0.42 6.05
N VAL A 31 -8.44 -0.19 5.04
CA VAL A 31 -7.17 0.27 4.47
C VAL A 31 -7.42 1.19 3.28
N THR A 32 -6.75 2.34 3.23
CA THR A 32 -6.71 3.24 2.06
C THR A 32 -5.28 3.56 1.63
N HIS A 33 -5.10 3.88 0.35
CA HIS A 33 -3.82 4.33 -0.19
C HIS A 33 -3.66 5.85 -0.03
N HIS A 34 -2.72 6.26 0.82
CA HIS A 34 -2.29 7.65 0.90
C HIS A 34 -1.34 8.01 -0.25
N ASP A 35 -0.45 7.10 -0.64
CA ASP A 35 0.46 7.26 -1.78
C ASP A 35 0.94 5.90 -2.30
N ILE A 36 1.24 5.82 -3.59
CA ILE A 36 1.83 4.64 -4.22
C ILE A 36 2.99 5.12 -5.10
N LEU A 37 4.20 4.75 -4.72
CA LEU A 37 5.41 4.99 -5.50
C LEU A 37 5.89 3.65 -6.07
N PHE A 38 6.27 3.60 -7.34
CA PHE A 38 6.73 2.34 -7.93
C PHE A 38 7.94 2.55 -8.86
N SER A 39 8.80 1.54 -8.93
CA SER A 39 9.90 1.41 -9.89
C SER A 39 9.65 0.20 -10.76
N LYS A 40 9.27 0.43 -12.03
CA LYS A 40 9.21 -0.64 -13.04
C LYS A 40 10.58 -1.29 -13.26
N LYS A 41 11.65 -0.50 -13.17
CA LYS A 41 13.02 -0.95 -13.39
C LYS A 41 13.45 -1.96 -12.33
N ASP A 42 13.09 -1.71 -11.07
CA ASP A 42 13.52 -2.52 -9.93
C ASP A 42 12.44 -3.52 -9.49
N ASN A 43 11.29 -3.55 -10.17
CA ASN A 43 10.12 -4.35 -9.82
C ASN A 43 9.66 -4.12 -8.36
N LEU A 44 9.53 -2.86 -7.94
CA LEU A 44 9.19 -2.51 -6.56
C LEU A 44 8.04 -1.51 -6.48
N ILE A 45 7.20 -1.70 -5.46
CA ILE A 45 6.20 -0.74 -5.01
C ILE A 45 6.52 -0.34 -3.56
N TYR A 46 6.27 0.92 -3.24
CA TYR A 46 6.19 1.46 -1.89
C TYR A 46 4.79 2.03 -1.69
N CYS A 47 3.99 1.39 -0.85
CA CYS A 47 2.66 1.88 -0.49
C CYS A 47 2.75 2.66 0.81
N VAL A 48 2.26 3.90 0.81
CA VAL A 48 1.91 4.61 2.05
C VAL A 48 0.41 4.46 2.25
N LEU A 49 0.03 3.81 3.34
CA LEU A 49 -1.33 3.37 3.61
C LEU A 49 -1.84 3.98 4.91
N GLU A 50 -3.13 4.26 4.99
CA GLU A 50 -3.81 4.50 6.25
C GLU A 50 -4.58 3.25 6.67
N ALA A 51 -4.41 2.80 7.91
CA ALA A 51 -5.08 1.60 8.43
C ALA A 51 -5.24 1.62 9.95
N PRO A 52 -6.16 0.82 10.52
CA PRO A 52 -6.32 0.74 11.98
C PRO A 52 -5.08 0.21 12.71
N ASN A 53 -4.33 -0.71 12.10
CA ASN A 53 -3.11 -1.33 12.63
C ASN A 53 -2.32 -2.04 11.52
N ALA A 54 -1.12 -2.56 11.85
CA ALA A 54 -0.27 -3.27 10.89
C ALA A 54 -0.87 -4.61 10.41
N GLU A 55 -1.71 -5.28 11.21
CA GLU A 55 -2.37 -6.53 10.81
C GLU A 55 -3.33 -6.30 9.64
N ALA A 56 -4.04 -5.17 9.62
CA ALA A 56 -4.90 -4.78 8.50
C ALA A 56 -4.11 -4.62 7.18
N ILE A 57 -2.89 -4.07 7.24
CA ILE A 57 -1.99 -3.97 6.08
C ILE A 57 -1.63 -5.35 5.53
N HIS A 58 -1.28 -6.29 6.41
CA HIS A 58 -0.96 -7.66 5.99
C HIS A 58 -2.17 -8.38 5.37
N LYS A 59 -3.37 -8.20 5.94
CA LYS A 59 -4.61 -8.78 5.38
C LYS A 59 -4.96 -8.19 4.02
N HIS A 60 -4.80 -6.88 3.84
CA HIS A 60 -4.99 -6.18 2.57
C HIS A 60 -4.15 -6.82 1.45
N HIS A 61 -2.85 -6.98 1.68
CA HIS A 61 -1.94 -7.57 0.68
C HIS A 61 -2.18 -9.08 0.49
N ALA A 62 -2.43 -9.83 1.57
CA ALA A 62 -2.69 -11.26 1.49
C ALA A 62 -3.93 -11.59 0.64
N LYS A 63 -4.95 -10.72 0.64
CA LYS A 63 -6.13 -10.85 -0.24
C LYS A 63 -5.77 -10.78 -1.73
N ALA A 64 -4.75 -10.00 -2.07
CA ALA A 64 -4.19 -9.92 -3.42
C ALA A 64 -3.12 -11.01 -3.70
N GLY A 65 -2.90 -11.95 -2.78
CA GLY A 65 -1.88 -12.98 -2.90
C GLY A 65 -0.45 -12.50 -2.68
N ILE A 66 -0.28 -11.34 -2.02
CA ILE A 66 1.01 -10.68 -1.83
C ILE A 66 1.44 -10.78 -0.37
N SER A 67 2.74 -11.03 -0.18
CA SER A 67 3.41 -10.84 1.09
C SER A 67 4.29 -9.60 1.01
N CYS A 68 4.11 -8.64 1.92
CA CYS A 68 5.03 -7.52 2.07
C CYS A 68 6.39 -8.02 2.58
N ASP A 69 7.48 -7.38 2.14
CA ASP A 69 8.81 -7.63 2.69
C ASP A 69 8.93 -7.09 4.12
N TRP A 70 8.39 -5.89 4.33
CA TRP A 70 8.28 -5.26 5.64
C TRP A 70 7.11 -4.27 5.67
N VAL A 71 6.64 -3.99 6.88
CA VAL A 71 5.66 -2.94 7.18
C VAL A 71 6.19 -2.10 8.34
N ARG A 72 6.05 -0.77 8.28
CA ARG A 72 6.48 0.17 9.33
C ARG A 72 5.42 1.25 9.53
N GLN A 73 5.10 1.56 10.78
CA GLN A 73 4.30 2.74 11.10
C GLN A 73 5.16 4.00 10.90
N VAL A 74 4.59 5.04 10.30
CA VAL A 74 5.31 6.28 9.92
C VAL A 74 4.45 7.52 10.11
N GLU A 75 5.11 8.67 10.12
CA GLU A 75 4.50 10.00 10.02
C GLU A 75 4.80 10.57 8.62
N SER A 76 3.87 11.36 8.05
CA SER A 76 4.03 11.96 6.72
C SER A 76 3.91 13.48 6.80
N THR A 77 4.84 14.18 6.16
CA THR A 77 4.81 15.65 6.02
C THR A 77 3.87 16.13 4.91
N ARG A 78 3.30 15.23 4.11
CA ARG A 78 2.35 15.57 3.04
C ARG A 78 1.02 16.02 3.67
N SER A 79 0.64 17.27 3.42
CA SER A 79 -0.71 17.74 3.71
C SER A 79 -1.69 17.07 2.74
N LYS A 80 -2.74 16.44 3.29
CA LYS A 80 -3.80 15.65 2.61
C LYS A 80 -3.73 15.58 1.09
#